data_AF-A0A3R6HFK3-F1
#
_entry.id   AF-A0A3R6HFK3-F1
#
_cell.length_a   1.000
_cell.length_b   1.000
_cell.length_c   1.000
_cell.angle_alpha   90.00
_cell.angle_beta   90.00
_cell.angle_gamma   90.00
#
_symmetry.space_group_name_H-M   'P 1'
#
loop_
_entity.id
_entity.type
_entity.pdbx_description
1 polymer ?
#
loop_
_entity_poly.entity_id
_entity_poly.type
_entity_poly.pdbx_seq_one_letter_code
_entity_poly.pdbx_strand_id
1 'polypeptide(L)'
;MYCKNCGKQIADDSKFCKYCGTLVDDSMTTNDNSNEIKAEAEIVVSAQEDSSLKVEIKKKKPIMKKSTAANEIVANLKMLGIAFVLWLAYIIGFSIVHQKDIKQMDDNSYYGESCYDPSSLTDHWMEDWQRQYAIKVLMAPDYSKLKHPLKGLEAAAFAMDFIPLSSTDYASIISMNKESALNYANSIAKEKRLSKDLQESLKEKAIVDAQKDKEDFWSTINDYRQSGFKNDLIDNMIWAAIIALSLTILGRYIFKIITWVMKNKT
;
A
#
# COMPACT_ATOMS: atom_id res chain seq x y z
N MET A 1 44.51 -30.94 -33.65
CA MET A 1 44.89 -30.64 -32.24
C MET A 1 43.83 -29.75 -31.60
N TYR A 2 43.88 -29.48 -30.29
CA TYR A 2 42.95 -28.57 -29.60
C TYR A 2 43.69 -27.32 -29.10
N CYS A 3 43.10 -26.14 -29.27
CA CYS A 3 43.66 -24.90 -28.75
C CYS A 3 43.67 -24.90 -27.22
N LYS A 4 44.83 -24.73 -26.59
CA LYS A 4 44.96 -24.67 -25.12
C LYS A 4 44.20 -23.50 -24.48
N ASN A 5 43.96 -22.42 -25.23
CA ASN A 5 43.26 -21.24 -24.71
C ASN A 5 41.73 -21.38 -24.74
N CYS A 6 41.15 -21.83 -25.87
CA CYS A 6 39.68 -21.87 -26.04
C CYS A 6 39.08 -23.28 -26.12
N GLY A 7 39.90 -24.33 -26.15
CA GLY A 7 39.46 -25.73 -26.18
C GLY A 7 38.82 -26.19 -27.49
N LYS A 8 38.82 -25.37 -28.55
CA LYS A 8 38.28 -25.75 -29.87
C LYS A 8 39.31 -26.54 -30.68
N GLN A 9 38.82 -27.49 -31.47
CA GLN A 9 39.65 -28.28 -32.38
C GLN A 9 40.13 -27.40 -33.54
N ILE A 10 41.43 -27.47 -33.82
CA ILE A 10 42.11 -26.75 -34.91
C ILE A 10 42.93 -27.75 -35.73
N ALA A 11 43.24 -27.39 -36.97
CA ALA A 11 44.10 -28.21 -37.83
C ALA A 11 45.52 -28.26 -37.24
N ASP A 12 46.22 -29.38 -37.45
CA ASP A 12 47.53 -29.65 -36.83
C ASP A 12 48.65 -28.72 -37.34
N ASP A 13 48.44 -28.06 -38.48
CA ASP A 13 49.36 -27.11 -39.11
C ASP A 13 49.03 -25.63 -38.82
N SER A 14 48.01 -25.36 -37.99
CA SER A 14 47.53 -24.00 -37.75
C SER A 14 48.44 -23.23 -36.79
N LYS A 15 49.21 -22.24 -37.30
CA LYS A 15 50.03 -21.31 -36.49
C LYS A 15 49.23 -20.45 -35.51
N PHE A 16 47.97 -20.16 -35.83
CA PHE A 16 47.06 -19.39 -34.98
C PHE A 16 45.71 -20.08 -34.86
N CYS A 17 45.07 -19.97 -33.70
CA CYS A 17 43.71 -20.46 -33.53
C CYS A 17 42.74 -19.54 -34.30
N LYS A 18 42.11 -20.06 -35.35
CA LYS A 18 41.08 -19.34 -36.14
C LYS A 18 39.86 -18.84 -35.34
N TYR A 19 39.70 -19.31 -34.10
CA TYR A 19 38.54 -18.96 -33.26
C TYR A 19 38.83 -17.90 -32.20
N CYS A 20 40.07 -17.78 -31.71
CA CYS A 20 40.42 -16.81 -30.67
C CYS A 20 41.68 -15.99 -30.98
N GLY A 21 42.33 -16.23 -32.12
CA GLY A 21 43.52 -15.50 -32.58
C GLY A 21 44.81 -15.83 -31.83
N THR A 22 44.79 -16.71 -30.82
CA THR A 22 45.99 -17.06 -30.05
C THR A 22 46.96 -17.90 -30.89
N LEU A 23 48.25 -17.52 -30.86
CA LEU A 23 49.34 -18.28 -31.49
C LEU A 23 49.42 -19.68 -30.89
N VAL A 24 49.64 -20.68 -31.73
CA VAL A 24 49.83 -22.07 -31.35
C VAL A 24 51.31 -22.37 -31.54
N ASP A 25 52.09 -22.10 -30.50
CA ASP A 25 53.54 -22.20 -30.54
C ASP A 25 53.98 -23.67 -30.37
N ASP A 26 54.88 -24.14 -31.22
CA ASP A 26 55.44 -25.49 -31.22
C ASP A 26 56.99 -25.41 -31.16
N SER A 27 57.55 -25.83 -30.01
CA SER A 27 58.99 -25.99 -29.61
C SER A 27 59.80 -24.73 -29.21
N MET A 28 60.75 -24.69 -28.25
CA MET A 28 61.34 -25.56 -27.20
C MET A 28 62.41 -24.75 -26.41
N THR A 29 62.68 -25.07 -25.12
CA THR A 29 63.98 -25.08 -24.33
C THR A 29 63.71 -24.85 -22.82
N THR A 30 64.35 -25.48 -21.81
CA THR A 30 65.34 -26.58 -21.59
C THR A 30 65.20 -26.99 -20.10
N ASN A 31 65.52 -28.22 -19.64
CA ASN A 31 66.88 -28.66 -19.25
C ASN A 31 66.96 -30.20 -19.07
N ASP A 32 67.94 -30.78 -19.79
CA ASP A 32 68.98 -31.77 -19.44
C ASP A 32 68.72 -32.94 -18.47
N ASN A 33 68.87 -34.17 -18.98
CA ASN A 33 70.13 -34.93 -18.81
C ASN A 33 70.16 -36.27 -19.58
N SER A 34 71.13 -36.35 -20.51
CA SER A 34 72.06 -37.44 -20.86
C SER A 34 71.63 -38.91 -21.12
N ASN A 35 71.95 -39.31 -22.37
CA ASN A 35 72.73 -40.49 -22.81
C ASN A 35 72.07 -41.46 -23.83
N GLU A 36 72.65 -41.38 -25.03
CA GLU A 36 72.77 -42.22 -26.24
C GLU A 36 72.39 -43.72 -26.12
N ILE A 37 71.91 -44.45 -27.14
CA ILE A 37 72.53 -44.82 -28.44
C ILE A 37 71.47 -45.47 -29.40
N LYS A 38 71.53 -45.10 -30.71
CA LYS A 38 71.31 -45.81 -32.03
C LYS A 38 70.55 -47.17 -32.10
N ALA A 39 69.88 -47.63 -33.18
CA ALA A 39 69.70 -47.23 -34.59
C ALA A 39 68.52 -48.03 -35.26
N GLU A 40 68.17 -47.55 -36.46
CA GLU A 40 67.29 -47.97 -37.59
C GLU A 40 66.85 -49.43 -37.82
N ALA A 41 65.68 -49.54 -38.49
CA ALA A 41 65.30 -50.40 -39.65
C ALA A 41 63.86 -50.95 -39.46
N GLU A 42 62.86 -50.51 -40.25
CA GLU A 42 62.47 -50.96 -41.60
C GLU A 42 61.33 -52.02 -41.59
N ILE A 43 60.21 -51.55 -42.13
CA ILE A 43 58.97 -52.15 -42.65
C ILE A 43 59.05 -53.65 -43.04
N VAL A 44 58.12 -54.51 -42.59
CA VAL A 44 57.44 -55.54 -43.44
C VAL A 44 56.03 -55.89 -42.91
N VAL A 45 55.12 -55.99 -43.86
CA VAL A 45 53.68 -56.34 -43.87
C VAL A 45 53.37 -57.79 -43.46
N SER A 46 52.24 -58.04 -42.78
CA SER A 46 51.17 -58.94 -43.28
C SER A 46 50.11 -59.24 -42.20
N ALA A 47 48.87 -59.32 -42.68
CA ALA A 47 47.61 -59.41 -41.98
C ALA A 47 47.40 -60.69 -41.15
N GLN A 48 46.55 -60.59 -40.12
CA GLN A 48 45.39 -61.47 -40.02
C GLN A 48 44.30 -60.85 -39.12
N GLU A 49 43.13 -60.72 -39.72
CA GLU A 49 41.84 -60.49 -39.09
C GLU A 49 41.52 -61.69 -38.18
N ASP A 50 41.20 -61.43 -36.92
CA ASP A 50 40.12 -62.06 -36.13
C ASP A 50 40.42 -62.00 -34.63
N SER A 51 39.68 -61.15 -33.92
CA SER A 51 38.94 -61.54 -32.72
C SER A 51 38.30 -60.30 -32.11
N SER A 52 36.98 -60.34 -32.09
CA SER A 52 36.09 -59.34 -31.52
C SER A 52 36.44 -59.00 -30.08
N LEU A 53 36.95 -57.80 -29.83
CA LEU A 53 36.79 -57.12 -28.54
C LEU A 53 35.61 -56.16 -28.67
N LYS A 54 34.42 -56.65 -28.31
CA LYS A 54 33.25 -55.79 -28.03
C LYS A 54 33.58 -54.94 -26.80
N VAL A 55 34.19 -53.79 -27.02
CA VAL A 55 34.21 -52.73 -26.01
C VAL A 55 32.82 -52.11 -26.03
N GLU A 56 31.92 -52.63 -25.19
CA GLU A 56 30.73 -51.90 -24.79
C GLU A 56 31.18 -50.65 -24.03
N ILE A 57 31.41 -49.57 -24.78
CA ILE A 57 31.36 -48.23 -24.21
C ILE A 57 29.90 -48.06 -23.80
N LYS A 58 29.56 -48.41 -22.56
CA LYS A 58 28.37 -47.90 -21.90
C LYS A 58 28.50 -46.39 -21.97
N LYS A 59 27.88 -45.79 -22.99
CA LYS A 59 27.55 -44.36 -23.00
C LYS A 59 26.68 -44.17 -21.78
N LYS A 60 27.30 -43.87 -20.65
CA LYS A 60 26.64 -43.22 -19.53
C LYS A 60 26.09 -41.97 -20.18
N LYS A 61 24.77 -41.97 -20.46
CA LYS A 61 24.05 -40.75 -20.85
C LYS A 61 24.62 -39.66 -19.96
N PRO A 62 25.13 -38.53 -20.51
CA PRO A 62 25.57 -37.46 -19.64
C PRO A 62 24.35 -37.14 -18.79
N ILE A 63 24.42 -37.51 -17.51
CA ILE A 63 23.48 -37.02 -16.51
C ILE A 63 23.80 -35.54 -16.53
N MET A 64 23.04 -34.79 -17.32
CA MET A 64 23.10 -33.35 -17.31
C MET A 64 22.91 -32.98 -15.84
N LYS A 65 23.99 -32.58 -15.17
CA LYS A 65 23.91 -32.02 -13.83
C LYS A 65 22.94 -30.86 -13.99
N LYS A 66 21.70 -31.02 -13.52
CA LYS A 66 20.75 -29.91 -13.41
C LYS A 66 21.54 -28.78 -12.76
N SER A 67 21.74 -27.70 -13.50
CA SER A 67 22.61 -26.61 -13.10
C SER A 67 22.33 -26.23 -11.65
N THR A 68 23.35 -26.18 -10.80
CA THR A 68 23.24 -25.70 -9.41
C THR A 68 22.53 -24.35 -9.35
N ALA A 69 22.70 -23.52 -10.39
CA ALA A 69 22.00 -22.24 -10.52
C ALA A 69 20.48 -22.40 -10.72
N ALA A 70 20.02 -23.37 -11.51
CA ALA A 70 18.58 -23.58 -11.73
C ALA A 70 17.84 -23.99 -10.44
N ASN A 71 18.48 -24.82 -9.61
CA ASN A 71 17.89 -25.22 -8.32
C ASN A 71 17.87 -24.05 -7.31
N GLU A 72 18.90 -23.21 -7.29
CA GLU A 72 18.93 -22.00 -6.47
C GLU A 72 17.87 -20.97 -6.92
N ILE A 73 17.65 -20.81 -8.22
CA ILE A 73 16.57 -19.96 -8.78
C ILE A 73 15.20 -20.48 -8.33
N VAL A 74 14.92 -21.77 -8.48
CA VAL A 74 13.64 -22.37 -8.07
C VAL A 74 13.42 -22.23 -6.56
N ALA A 75 14.46 -22.37 -5.76
CA ALA A 75 14.38 -22.16 -4.32
C ALA A 75 14.03 -20.70 -3.99
N ASN A 76 14.70 -19.72 -4.61
CA ASN A 76 14.40 -18.30 -4.41
C ASN A 76 12.96 -17.94 -4.81
N LEU A 77 12.46 -18.52 -5.90
CA LEU A 77 11.08 -18.30 -6.36
C LEU A 77 10.06 -18.85 -5.36
N LYS A 78 10.31 -20.05 -4.80
CA LYS A 78 9.47 -20.60 -3.73
C LYS A 78 9.46 -19.73 -2.48
N MET A 79 10.60 -19.16 -2.09
CA MET A 79 10.68 -18.25 -0.95
C MET A 79 9.84 -16.99 -1.18
N LEU A 80 9.93 -16.41 -2.38
CA LEU A 80 9.12 -15.24 -2.74
C LEU A 80 7.61 -15.57 -2.71
N GLY A 81 7.24 -16.77 -3.16
CA GLY A 81 5.87 -17.28 -3.04
C GLY A 81 5.38 -17.37 -1.59
N ILE A 82 6.20 -17.92 -0.69
CA ILE A 82 5.86 -17.99 0.75
C ILE A 82 5.73 -16.59 1.35
N ALA A 83 6.66 -15.68 1.04
CA ALA A 83 6.61 -14.30 1.51
C ALA A 83 5.32 -13.60 1.07
N PHE A 84 4.92 -13.78 -0.18
CA PHE A 84 3.67 -13.24 -0.71
C PHE A 84 2.43 -13.79 0.00
N VAL A 85 2.39 -15.09 0.32
CA VAL A 85 1.28 -15.70 1.06
C VAL A 85 1.17 -15.15 2.48
N LEU A 86 2.30 -15.03 3.20
CA LEU A 86 2.33 -14.45 4.55
C LEU A 86 1.87 -12.99 4.54
N TRP A 87 2.36 -12.22 3.56
CA TRP A 87 1.94 -10.85 3.36
C TRP A 87 0.43 -10.75 3.09
N LEU A 88 -0.10 -11.54 2.16
CA LEU A 88 -1.51 -11.54 1.83
C LEU A 88 -2.39 -11.92 3.04
N ALA A 89 -1.99 -12.94 3.80
CA ALA A 89 -2.69 -13.36 5.01
C ALA A 89 -2.74 -12.24 6.06
N TYR A 90 -1.64 -11.51 6.24
CA TYR A 90 -1.60 -10.35 7.13
C TYR A 90 -2.56 -9.25 6.67
N ILE A 91 -2.57 -8.90 5.38
CA ILE A 91 -3.45 -7.85 4.84
C ILE A 91 -4.93 -8.22 4.96
N ILE A 92 -5.28 -9.50 4.74
CA ILE A 92 -6.64 -9.99 4.98
C ILE A 92 -7.00 -9.84 6.46
N GLY A 93 -6.11 -10.26 7.37
CA GLY A 93 -6.32 -10.13 8.81
C GLY A 93 -6.49 -8.67 9.26
N PHE A 94 -5.62 -7.78 8.79
CA PHE A 94 -5.69 -6.34 9.02
C PHE A 94 -7.04 -5.77 8.58
N SER A 95 -7.47 -6.11 7.37
CA SER A 95 -8.74 -5.64 6.81
C SER A 95 -9.95 -6.13 7.62
N ILE A 96 -9.93 -7.38 8.11
CA ILE A 96 -11.01 -7.94 8.94
C ILE A 96 -11.09 -7.20 10.29
N VAL A 97 -9.95 -6.95 10.93
CA VAL A 97 -9.90 -6.25 12.23
C VAL A 97 -10.48 -4.84 12.13
N HIS A 98 -10.19 -4.13 11.03
CA HIS A 98 -10.56 -2.73 10.85
C HIS A 98 -11.89 -2.51 10.10
N GLN A 99 -12.67 -3.57 9.83
CA GLN A 99 -13.96 -3.41 9.13
C GLN A 99 -14.93 -2.51 9.89
N LYS A 100 -14.87 -2.51 11.22
CA LYS A 100 -15.71 -1.65 12.06
C LYS A 100 -15.27 -0.19 11.99
N ASP A 101 -13.97 0.06 11.91
CA ASP A 101 -13.40 1.41 11.89
C ASP A 101 -13.69 2.16 10.58
N ILE A 102 -13.98 1.44 9.49
CA ILE A 102 -14.38 2.04 8.20
C ILE A 102 -15.90 2.10 8.00
N LYS A 103 -16.70 1.74 9.01
CA LYS A 103 -18.14 1.82 8.93
C LYS A 103 -18.55 3.28 8.69
N GLN A 104 -19.42 3.49 7.71
CA GLN A 104 -19.96 4.81 7.44
C GLN A 104 -20.76 5.31 8.64
N MET A 105 -20.58 6.58 8.95
CA MET A 105 -21.36 7.31 9.94
C MET A 105 -22.80 7.44 9.46
N ASP A 106 -23.71 7.14 10.37
CA ASP A 106 -25.15 7.14 10.20
C ASP A 106 -25.81 7.46 11.55
N ASP A 107 -27.15 7.42 11.60
CA ASP A 107 -27.93 7.67 12.82
C ASP A 107 -27.62 6.72 13.99
N ASN A 108 -27.04 5.56 13.72
CA ASN A 108 -26.73 4.54 14.73
C ASN A 108 -25.25 4.50 15.12
N SER A 109 -24.45 5.42 14.57
CA SER A 109 -23.02 5.50 14.81
C SER A 109 -22.71 6.77 15.59
N TYR A 110 -21.61 6.78 16.33
CA TYR A 110 -21.19 7.96 17.08
C TYR A 110 -19.75 8.35 16.73
N TYR A 111 -19.45 9.63 16.88
CA TYR A 111 -18.09 10.15 16.70
C TYR A 111 -17.18 9.66 17.84
N GLY A 112 -16.04 9.08 17.48
CA GLY A 112 -15.12 8.38 18.38
C GLY A 112 -15.34 6.86 18.43
N GLU A 113 -16.23 6.31 17.61
CA GLU A 113 -16.40 4.86 17.45
C GLU A 113 -15.27 4.25 16.61
N SER A 114 -14.72 5.00 15.64
CA SER A 114 -13.63 4.56 14.78
C SER A 114 -12.28 5.05 15.29
N CYS A 115 -11.24 4.23 15.19
CA CYS A 115 -9.86 4.65 15.45
C CYS A 115 -9.34 5.71 14.45
N TYR A 116 -10.04 5.91 13.33
CA TYR A 116 -9.72 6.92 12.31
C TYR A 116 -10.50 8.23 12.47
N ASP A 117 -11.37 8.34 13.49
CA ASP A 117 -12.03 9.60 13.79
C ASP A 117 -10.98 10.65 14.21
N PRO A 118 -11.01 11.87 13.65
CA PRO A 118 -10.01 12.90 13.93
C PRO A 118 -10.07 13.31 15.40
N SER A 119 -8.94 13.65 16.02
CA SER A 119 -8.90 14.05 17.45
C SER A 119 -9.58 15.39 17.75
N SER A 120 -9.75 16.22 16.73
CA SER A 120 -10.38 17.53 16.83
C SER A 120 -11.09 17.87 15.53
N LEU A 121 -12.19 18.60 15.63
CA LEU A 121 -12.96 19.09 14.50
C LEU A 121 -12.64 20.57 14.27
N THR A 122 -12.45 20.96 13.01
CA THR A 122 -12.15 22.33 12.60
C THR A 122 -13.41 23.16 12.34
N ASP A 123 -14.48 22.50 11.89
CA ASP A 123 -15.74 23.14 11.52
C ASP A 123 -16.79 23.01 12.63
N HIS A 124 -17.79 23.89 12.56
CA HIS A 124 -18.87 23.95 13.54
C HIS A 124 -20.17 23.52 12.87
N TRP A 125 -20.58 22.28 13.10
CA TRP A 125 -21.88 21.76 12.67
C TRP A 125 -22.90 21.91 13.79
N MET A 126 -24.10 22.38 13.44
CA MET A 126 -25.20 22.53 14.38
C MET A 126 -26.40 21.72 13.89
N GLU A 127 -26.34 20.42 14.21
CA GLU A 127 -27.35 19.43 13.83
C GLU A 127 -28.71 19.62 14.55
N ASP A 128 -28.72 20.42 15.61
CA ASP A 128 -29.92 20.69 16.39
C ASP A 128 -30.68 21.89 15.83
N TRP A 129 -31.79 21.62 15.13
CA TRP A 129 -32.61 22.65 14.51
C TRP A 129 -33.10 23.71 15.51
N GLN A 130 -33.27 23.39 16.79
CA GLN A 130 -33.69 24.35 17.82
C GLN A 130 -32.66 25.47 18.03
N ARG A 131 -31.36 25.13 18.00
CA ARG A 131 -30.28 26.10 18.11
C ARG A 131 -30.16 26.93 16.82
N GLN A 132 -30.26 26.29 15.67
CA GLN A 132 -30.33 26.97 14.37
C GLN A 132 -31.50 27.96 14.32
N TYR A 133 -32.66 27.56 14.84
CA TYR A 133 -33.85 28.39 14.93
C TYR A 133 -33.63 29.61 15.83
N ALA A 134 -33.01 29.42 17.00
CA ALA A 134 -32.66 30.52 17.90
C ALA A 134 -31.75 31.56 17.23
N ILE A 135 -30.73 31.10 16.48
CA ILE A 135 -29.85 31.97 15.70
C ILE A 135 -30.65 32.77 14.67
N LYS A 136 -31.50 32.10 13.89
CA LYS A 136 -32.32 32.75 12.85
C LYS A 136 -33.30 33.78 13.43
N VAL A 137 -33.92 33.48 14.57
CA VAL A 137 -34.80 34.43 15.27
C VAL A 137 -34.03 35.65 15.79
N LEU A 138 -32.80 35.46 16.30
CA LEU A 138 -31.95 36.57 16.73
C LEU A 138 -31.49 37.45 15.57
N MET A 139 -31.26 36.86 14.40
CA MET A 139 -30.92 37.60 13.18
C MET A 139 -32.12 38.28 12.52
N ALA A 140 -33.35 37.83 12.80
CA ALA A 140 -34.56 38.38 12.20
C ALA A 140 -34.81 39.84 12.60
N PRO A 141 -35.47 40.64 11.73
CA PRO A 141 -35.84 42.02 12.02
C PRO A 141 -36.64 42.17 13.32
N ASP A 142 -36.46 43.30 14.00
CA ASP A 142 -37.17 43.61 15.23
C ASP A 142 -38.39 44.50 14.95
N TYR A 143 -39.56 43.88 14.76
CA TYR A 143 -40.81 44.57 14.47
C TYR A 143 -41.35 45.35 15.68
N SER A 144 -40.83 45.12 16.88
CA SER A 144 -41.24 45.88 18.08
C SER A 144 -40.80 47.34 18.02
N LYS A 145 -39.72 47.63 17.27
CA LYS A 145 -39.14 48.97 17.11
C LYS A 145 -39.83 49.82 16.02
N LEU A 146 -40.80 49.26 15.29
CA LEU A 146 -41.51 49.98 14.25
C LEU A 146 -42.42 51.06 14.85
N LYS A 147 -42.17 52.32 14.47
CA LYS A 147 -42.99 53.47 14.89
C LYS A 147 -44.27 53.64 14.08
N HIS A 148 -44.32 53.05 12.88
CA HIS A 148 -45.46 53.12 11.97
C HIS A 148 -45.53 51.83 11.13
N PRO A 149 -46.71 51.48 10.59
CA PRO A 149 -46.85 50.32 9.72
C PRO A 149 -46.16 50.56 8.38
N LEU A 150 -45.23 49.69 8.02
CA LEU A 150 -44.52 49.70 6.74
C LEU A 150 -45.45 49.25 5.60
N LYS A 151 -45.22 49.76 4.38
CA LYS A 151 -46.01 49.39 3.18
C LYS A 151 -45.13 49.16 1.97
N GLY A 152 -45.58 48.28 1.07
CA GLY A 152 -44.95 48.05 -0.24
C GLY A 152 -43.47 47.67 -0.13
N LEU A 153 -42.63 48.40 -0.87
CA LEU A 153 -41.18 48.16 -0.95
C LEU A 153 -40.48 48.28 0.42
N GLU A 154 -40.94 49.20 1.27
CA GLU A 154 -40.31 49.45 2.58
C GLU A 154 -40.50 48.25 3.53
N ALA A 155 -41.68 47.65 3.52
CA ALA A 155 -41.97 46.43 4.27
C ALA A 155 -41.13 45.26 3.76
N ALA A 156 -40.96 45.15 2.44
CA ALA A 156 -40.14 44.10 1.83
C ALA A 156 -38.65 44.27 2.16
N ALA A 157 -38.13 45.51 2.10
CA ALA A 157 -36.75 45.82 2.46
C ALA A 157 -36.47 45.51 3.93
N PHE A 158 -37.38 45.92 4.84
CA PHE A 158 -37.25 45.62 6.27
C PHE A 158 -37.31 44.12 6.57
N ALA A 159 -38.17 43.37 5.88
CA ALA A 159 -38.26 41.92 6.07
C ALA A 159 -37.00 41.16 5.61
N MET A 160 -36.23 41.74 4.69
CA MET A 160 -34.92 41.24 4.26
C MET A 160 -33.76 41.77 5.11
N ASP A 161 -34.03 42.72 6.01
CA ASP A 161 -33.01 43.31 6.86
C ASP A 161 -32.48 42.26 7.84
N PHE A 162 -31.17 42.25 8.05
CA PHE A 162 -30.50 41.21 8.81
C PHE A 162 -29.73 41.84 9.97
N ILE A 163 -30.01 41.35 11.17
CA ILE A 163 -29.29 41.75 12.37
C ILE A 163 -28.06 40.84 12.50
N PRO A 164 -26.83 41.40 12.47
CA PRO A 164 -25.61 40.62 12.68
C PRO A 164 -25.66 39.90 14.03
N LEU A 165 -25.38 38.60 14.01
CA LEU A 165 -25.28 37.82 15.24
C LEU A 165 -23.97 38.18 15.94
N SER A 166 -24.04 38.55 17.23
CA SER A 166 -22.84 38.79 18.02
C SER A 166 -22.14 37.47 18.39
N SER A 167 -20.83 37.50 18.58
CA SER A 167 -20.06 36.32 19.01
C SER A 167 -20.53 35.80 20.38
N THR A 168 -20.95 36.70 21.27
CA THR A 168 -21.50 36.37 22.59
C THR A 168 -22.85 35.68 22.50
N ASP A 169 -23.73 36.12 21.59
CA ASP A 169 -25.04 35.48 21.38
C ASP A 169 -24.85 34.09 20.79
N TYR A 170 -23.97 33.96 19.78
CA TYR A 170 -23.64 32.67 19.19
C TYR A 170 -23.12 31.70 20.25
N ALA A 171 -22.10 32.10 21.02
CA ALA A 171 -21.51 31.29 22.08
C ALA A 171 -22.54 30.86 23.14
N SER A 172 -23.48 31.75 23.47
CA SER A 172 -24.55 31.45 24.41
C SER A 172 -25.48 30.38 23.85
N ILE A 173 -25.93 30.50 22.60
CA ILE A 173 -26.87 29.55 21.98
C ILE A 173 -26.26 28.16 21.83
N ILE A 174 -25.00 28.05 21.38
CA ILE A 174 -24.34 26.75 21.22
C ILE A 174 -24.16 26.01 22.55
N SER A 175 -24.17 26.72 23.67
CA SER A 175 -24.12 26.11 25.00
C SER A 175 -25.48 25.63 25.52
N MET A 176 -26.59 26.10 24.95
CA MET A 176 -27.95 25.75 25.40
C MET A 176 -28.33 24.34 24.97
N ASN A 177 -29.04 23.58 25.81
CA ASN A 177 -29.69 22.35 25.34
C ASN A 177 -30.86 22.66 24.37
N LYS A 178 -31.41 21.63 23.72
CA LYS A 178 -32.49 21.74 22.72
C LYS A 178 -33.71 22.51 23.22
N GLU A 179 -34.17 22.19 24.43
CA GLU A 179 -35.36 22.79 25.02
C GLU A 179 -35.12 24.25 25.40
N SER A 180 -33.99 24.54 26.03
CA SER A 180 -33.58 25.90 26.39
C SER A 180 -33.43 26.78 25.15
N ALA A 181 -32.80 26.28 24.08
CA ALA A 181 -32.66 27.01 22.82
C ALA A 181 -34.01 27.32 22.19
N LEU A 182 -34.94 26.36 22.18
CA LEU A 182 -36.30 26.57 21.64
C LEU A 182 -37.09 27.58 22.48
N ASN A 183 -37.04 27.46 23.81
CA ASN A 183 -37.71 28.38 24.71
C ASN A 183 -37.16 29.81 24.57
N TYR A 184 -35.84 29.93 24.46
CA TYR A 184 -35.17 31.20 24.19
C TYR A 184 -35.62 31.80 22.85
N ALA A 185 -35.60 31.02 21.76
CA ALA A 185 -36.07 31.46 20.45
C ALA A 185 -37.51 31.96 20.49
N ASN A 186 -38.41 31.22 21.14
CA ASN A 186 -39.82 31.61 21.27
C ASN A 186 -40.00 32.91 22.08
N SER A 187 -39.19 33.11 23.13
CA SER A 187 -39.19 34.34 23.91
C SER A 187 -38.78 35.55 23.06
N ILE A 188 -37.67 35.43 22.33
CA ILE A 188 -37.16 36.50 21.45
C ILE A 188 -38.13 36.77 20.29
N ALA A 189 -38.73 35.73 19.71
CA ALA A 189 -39.73 35.88 18.64
C ALA A 189 -40.94 36.71 19.11
N LYS A 190 -41.38 36.50 20.36
CA LYS A 190 -42.45 37.27 20.99
C LYS A 190 -42.02 38.72 21.26
N GLU A 191 -40.82 38.93 21.79
CA GLU A 191 -40.26 40.25 22.05
C GLU A 191 -40.19 41.09 20.76
N LYS A 192 -39.66 40.50 19.69
CA LYS A 192 -39.56 41.11 18.36
C LYS A 192 -40.87 41.22 17.60
N ARG A 193 -41.98 40.69 18.16
CA ARG A 193 -43.31 40.65 17.54
C ARG A 193 -43.31 39.98 16.15
N LEU A 194 -42.59 38.87 15.99
CA LEU A 194 -42.55 38.13 14.72
C LEU A 194 -43.92 37.51 14.42
N SER A 195 -44.36 37.58 13.16
CA SER A 195 -45.58 36.89 12.72
C SER A 195 -45.42 35.37 12.81
N LYS A 196 -46.54 34.64 12.91
CA LYS A 196 -46.52 33.17 12.93
C LYS A 196 -45.93 32.60 11.65
N ASP A 197 -46.31 33.15 10.50
CA ASP A 197 -45.81 32.72 9.19
C ASP A 197 -44.29 32.89 9.07
N LEU A 198 -43.76 34.00 9.60
CA LEU A 198 -42.31 34.22 9.62
C LEU A 198 -41.62 33.24 10.57
N GLN A 199 -42.17 33.00 11.76
CA GLN A 199 -41.64 32.01 12.69
C GLN A 199 -41.60 30.61 12.09
N GLU A 200 -42.64 30.22 11.36
CA GLU A 200 -42.72 28.93 10.68
C GLU A 200 -41.68 28.83 9.55
N SER A 201 -41.57 29.85 8.70
CA SER A 201 -40.55 29.90 7.64
C SER A 201 -39.11 29.84 8.19
N LEU A 202 -38.83 30.54 9.29
CA LEU A 202 -37.52 30.48 9.94
C LEU A 202 -37.24 29.09 10.54
N LYS A 203 -38.26 28.44 11.08
CA LYS A 203 -38.16 27.07 11.63
C LYS A 203 -37.91 26.05 10.52
N GLU A 204 -38.62 26.13 9.40
CA GLU A 204 -38.38 25.26 8.24
C GLU A 204 -36.94 25.40 7.74
N LYS A 205 -36.45 26.63 7.57
CA LYS A 205 -35.05 26.89 7.20
C LYS A 205 -34.08 26.32 8.23
N ALA A 206 -34.37 26.45 9.52
CA ALA A 206 -33.53 25.90 10.58
C ALA A 206 -33.45 24.37 10.53
N ILE A 207 -34.55 23.69 10.20
CA ILE A 207 -34.58 22.23 10.03
C ILE A 207 -33.75 21.81 8.82
N VAL A 208 -33.90 22.51 7.68
CA VAL A 208 -33.11 22.24 6.48
C VAL A 208 -31.62 22.43 6.73
N ASP A 209 -31.23 23.54 7.36
CA ASP A 209 -29.82 23.84 7.65
C ASP A 209 -29.23 22.85 8.66
N ALA A 210 -30.00 22.45 9.68
CA ALA A 210 -29.58 21.44 10.64
C ALA A 210 -29.37 20.06 9.98
N GLN A 211 -30.25 19.68 9.05
CA GLN A 211 -30.10 18.45 8.29
C GLN A 211 -28.87 18.50 7.37
N LYS A 212 -28.63 19.65 6.73
CA LYS A 212 -27.42 19.86 5.93
C LYS A 212 -26.15 19.77 6.77
N ASP A 213 -26.11 20.44 7.92
CA ASP A 213 -24.97 20.38 8.84
C ASP A 213 -24.67 18.93 9.27
N LYS A 214 -25.72 18.15 9.52
CA LYS A 214 -25.60 16.72 9.86
C LYS A 214 -25.03 15.90 8.70
N GLU A 215 -25.50 16.11 7.48
CA GLU A 215 -24.99 15.43 6.29
C GLU A 215 -23.53 15.81 6.00
N ASP A 216 -23.20 17.10 6.11
CA ASP A 216 -21.83 17.62 5.93
C ASP A 216 -20.89 17.05 7.01
N PHE A 217 -21.35 16.95 8.25
CA PHE A 217 -20.61 16.31 9.33
C PHE A 217 -20.35 14.84 9.03
N TRP A 218 -21.38 14.07 8.68
CA TRP A 218 -21.24 12.66 8.33
C TRP A 218 -20.31 12.44 7.14
N SER A 219 -20.43 13.25 6.08
CA SER A 219 -19.54 13.19 4.93
C SER A 219 -18.09 13.40 5.35
N THR A 220 -17.84 14.44 6.17
CA THR A 220 -16.51 14.78 6.67
C THR A 220 -15.90 13.63 7.47
N ILE A 221 -16.65 13.05 8.42
CA ILE A 221 -16.17 11.93 9.22
C ILE A 221 -15.92 10.69 8.36
N ASN A 222 -16.80 10.41 7.39
CA ASN A 222 -16.62 9.30 6.46
C ASN A 222 -15.35 9.44 5.62
N ASP A 223 -15.02 10.65 5.17
CA ASP A 223 -13.80 10.93 4.43
C ASP A 223 -12.55 10.69 5.29
N TYR A 224 -12.58 11.12 6.57
CA TYR A 224 -11.50 10.81 7.52
C TYR A 224 -11.33 9.31 7.73
N ARG A 225 -12.43 8.57 7.97
CA ARG A 225 -12.39 7.12 8.17
C ARG A 225 -11.80 6.38 6.98
N GLN A 226 -12.26 6.72 5.77
CA GLN A 226 -11.78 6.09 4.54
C GLN A 226 -10.32 6.44 4.23
N SER A 227 -9.95 7.71 4.38
CA SER A 227 -8.58 8.19 4.14
C SER A 227 -7.61 7.60 5.15
N GLY A 228 -7.98 7.62 6.44
CA GLY A 228 -7.21 7.03 7.54
C GLY A 228 -6.92 5.56 7.27
N PHE A 229 -7.96 4.75 7.06
CA PHE A 229 -7.79 3.33 6.73
C PHE A 229 -6.95 3.09 5.48
N LYS A 230 -7.14 3.87 4.41
CA LYS A 230 -6.38 3.71 3.18
C LYS A 230 -4.89 3.96 3.41
N ASN A 231 -4.54 5.01 4.15
CA ASN A 231 -3.15 5.33 4.47
C ASN A 231 -2.54 4.23 5.34
N ASP A 232 -3.26 3.84 6.40
CA ASP A 232 -2.82 2.83 7.34
C ASP A 232 -2.64 1.46 6.67
N LEU A 233 -3.55 1.09 5.77
CA LEU A 233 -3.46 -0.11 4.94
C LEU A 233 -2.22 -0.08 4.05
N ILE A 234 -1.94 1.04 3.38
CA ILE A 234 -0.75 1.20 2.53
C ILE A 234 0.53 1.05 3.35
N ASP A 235 0.62 1.71 4.50
CA ASP A 235 1.79 1.63 5.38
C ASP A 235 2.00 0.20 5.89
N ASN A 236 0.93 -0.45 6.33
CA ASN A 236 0.94 -1.84 6.74
C ASN A 236 1.32 -2.80 5.60
N MET A 237 0.86 -2.56 4.37
CA MET A 237 1.26 -3.31 3.19
C MET A 237 2.77 -3.20 2.93
N ILE A 238 3.34 -2.01 3.03
CA ILE A 238 4.78 -1.79 2.81
C ILE A 238 5.59 -2.51 3.90
N TRP A 239 5.28 -2.28 5.17
CA TRP A 239 6.01 -2.87 6.29
C TRP A 239 5.88 -4.38 6.34
N ALA A 240 4.68 -4.92 6.12
CA ALA A 240 4.48 -6.36 6.08
C ALA A 240 5.27 -7.01 4.94
N ALA A 241 5.39 -6.34 3.78
CA ALA A 241 6.17 -6.87 2.67
C ALA A 241 7.66 -6.95 3.02
N ILE A 242 8.21 -5.88 3.63
CA ILE A 242 9.59 -5.84 4.10
C ILE A 242 9.83 -6.95 5.13
N ILE A 243 8.98 -7.04 6.15
CA ILE A 243 9.11 -8.04 7.22
C ILE A 243 9.00 -9.46 6.67
N ALA A 244 8.01 -9.74 5.81
CA ALA A 244 7.83 -11.06 5.23
C ALA A 244 9.03 -11.50 4.38
N LEU A 245 9.60 -10.58 3.57
CA LEU A 245 10.81 -10.83 2.80
C LEU A 245 12.02 -11.06 3.70
N SER A 246 12.24 -10.22 4.71
CA SER A 246 13.35 -10.37 5.66
C SER A 246 13.28 -11.70 6.42
N LEU A 247 12.11 -12.06 6.95
CA LEU A 247 11.91 -13.32 7.69
C LEU A 247 12.14 -14.54 6.82
N THR A 248 11.66 -14.52 5.58
CA THR A 248 11.85 -15.65 4.64
C THR A 248 13.32 -15.79 4.24
N ILE A 249 14.01 -14.70 3.94
CA ILE A 249 15.45 -14.71 3.63
C ILE A 249 16.25 -15.25 4.82
N LEU A 250 16.06 -14.69 6.02
CA LEU A 250 16.77 -15.11 7.23
C LEU A 250 16.47 -16.58 7.57
N GLY A 251 15.20 -16.97 7.55
CA GLY A 251 14.77 -18.34 7.82
C GLY A 251 15.43 -19.36 6.90
N ARG A 252 15.63 -19.02 5.63
CA ARG A 252 16.36 -19.88 4.67
C ARG A 252 17.81 -20.08 5.07
N TYR A 253 18.53 -19.01 5.41
CA TYR A 253 19.94 -19.12 5.79
C TYR A 253 20.11 -19.87 7.11
N ILE A 254 19.23 -19.63 8.07
CA ILE A 254 19.17 -20.39 9.32
C ILE A 254 18.95 -21.88 9.03
N PHE A 255 18.00 -22.23 8.17
CA PHE A 255 17.76 -23.64 7.79
C PHE A 255 18.97 -24.28 7.11
N LYS A 256 19.67 -23.55 6.21
CA LYS A 256 20.92 -24.02 5.59
C LYS A 256 22.00 -24.28 6.64
N ILE A 257 22.17 -23.37 7.60
CA ILE A 257 23.15 -23.51 8.70
C ILE A 257 22.81 -24.72 9.56
N ILE A 258 21.56 -24.86 10.02
CA ILE A 258 21.12 -26.00 10.83
C ILE A 258 21.37 -27.32 10.09
N THR A 259 20.99 -27.39 8.81
CA THR A 259 21.20 -28.58 7.98
C THR A 259 22.68 -28.91 7.83
N TRP A 260 23.54 -27.90 7.67
CA TRP A 260 24.98 -28.07 7.62
C TRP A 260 25.54 -28.58 8.94
N VAL A 261 25.13 -28.00 10.08
CA VAL A 261 25.54 -28.47 11.42
C VAL A 261 25.13 -29.92 11.63
N MET A 262 23.87 -30.29 11.34
CA MET A 262 23.40 -31.67 11.53
C MET A 262 24.16 -32.69 10.69
N LYS A 263 24.60 -32.33 9.48
CA LYS A 263 25.40 -33.22 8.62
C LYS A 263 26.85 -33.38 9.09
N ASN A 264 27.39 -32.38 9.77
CA ASN A 264 28.79 -32.36 10.22
C ASN A 264 28.93 -32.65 11.72
N LYS A 265 27.82 -32.88 12.43
CA LYS A 265 27.82 -33.31 13.82
C LYS A 265 28.30 -34.76 13.85
N THR A 266 29.59 -34.91 14.14
CA THR A 266 30.28 -36.18 14.42
C THR A 266 30.06 -36.56 15.88
#